data_AF-A0A7J4IML4-F1
#
_entry.id   AF-A0A7J4IML4-F1
#
_cell.length_a   1.000
_cell.length_b   1.000
_cell.length_c   1.000
_cell.angle_alpha   90.00
_cell.angle_beta   90.00
_cell.angle_gamma   90.00
#
_symmetry.space_group_name_H-M   'P 1'
#
loop_
_entity.id
_entity.type
_entity.pdbx_description
1 polymer ?
#
loop_
_entity_poly.entity_id
_entity_poly.type
_entity_poly.pdbx_seq_one_letter_code
_entity_poly.pdbx_strand_id
1 'polypeptide(L)'
;MTSSEDAVSGAIGGVLLIALVLIGAAIVGTFVTSQPLPEKIPKVQFSVKDVDTNGDGIGDELVLEHEGGESLKKSAFRVRVGSTLLTPGDPNCTIRDGIDEVNRWSMGDRIIITGQPGMESVGLVYTEGSGGTLLRSVYSPGGFDYVFPAPDPDEVVDVPAPYPTAGPFGDLAWQFPSTGDPQPTFAPIDKNLRVFVAATDHTMAVPANVTKVFDCGIDGDGDDLREIIDAIAEAQGGVVELSDGNFRGSGQITLGASNTTLIGQGSLSTTLEITSKGGSNYL
;
A
#
# COMPACT_ATOMS: atom_id res chain seq x y z
N MET A 1 2.74 50.37 -69.41
CA MET A 1 1.92 50.44 -68.19
C MET A 1 1.71 49.00 -67.74
N THR A 2 2.74 48.45 -67.08
CA THR A 2 2.80 48.20 -65.61
C THR A 2 2.03 46.93 -65.20
N SER A 3 2.54 45.76 -65.60
CA SER A 3 2.06 44.44 -65.12
C SER A 3 2.92 43.85 -63.99
N SER A 4 3.84 44.63 -63.42
CA SER A 4 4.76 44.16 -62.38
C SER A 4 4.23 44.38 -60.95
N GLU A 5 3.08 45.04 -60.79
CA GLU A 5 2.55 45.45 -59.48
C GLU A 5 1.59 44.40 -58.88
N ASP A 6 0.92 43.58 -59.70
CA ASP A 6 -0.02 42.55 -59.22
C ASP A 6 0.67 41.29 -58.66
N ALA A 7 1.86 40.94 -59.16
CA ALA A 7 2.61 39.76 -58.69
C ALA A 7 3.17 39.94 -57.27
N VAL A 8 3.36 41.20 -56.84
CA VAL A 8 3.98 41.55 -55.55
C VAL A 8 3.00 41.35 -54.39
N SER A 9 1.70 41.53 -54.60
CA SER A 9 0.66 41.35 -53.58
C SER A 9 0.51 39.89 -53.14
N GLY A 10 0.54 38.94 -54.09
CA GLY A 10 0.49 37.51 -53.80
C GLY A 10 1.71 37.01 -53.03
N ALA A 11 2.90 37.47 -53.39
CA ALA A 11 4.15 37.11 -52.71
C ALA A 11 4.22 37.66 -51.28
N ILE A 12 3.82 38.92 -51.07
CA ILE A 12 3.78 39.55 -49.74
C ILE A 12 2.75 38.87 -48.84
N GLY A 13 1.57 38.54 -49.37
CA GLY A 13 0.54 37.80 -48.63
C GLY A 13 1.03 36.41 -48.19
N GLY A 14 1.75 35.70 -49.08
CA GLY A 14 2.35 34.41 -48.75
C GLY A 14 3.39 34.49 -47.63
N VAL A 15 4.28 35.48 -47.69
CA VAL A 15 5.30 35.70 -46.64
C VAL A 15 4.66 36.06 -45.30
N LEU A 16 3.62 36.90 -45.30
CA LEU A 16 2.87 37.26 -44.09
C LEU A 16 2.18 36.04 -43.44
N LEU A 17 1.59 35.16 -44.24
CA LEU A 17 0.92 33.96 -43.73
C LEU A 17 1.93 32.98 -43.10
N ILE A 18 3.07 32.77 -43.76
CA ILE A 18 4.13 31.89 -43.23
C ILE A 18 4.67 32.45 -41.90
N ALA A 19 4.91 33.76 -41.84
CA ALA A 19 5.38 34.41 -40.62
C ALA A 19 4.40 34.23 -39.45
N LEU A 20 3.09 34.37 -39.70
CA LEU A 20 2.06 34.16 -38.69
C LEU A 20 2.03 32.73 -38.16
N VAL A 21 2.14 31.74 -39.05
CA VAL A 21 2.18 30.32 -38.66
C VAL A 21 3.41 30.01 -37.83
N LEU A 22 4.58 30.54 -38.20
CA LEU A 22 5.81 30.34 -37.45
C LEU A 22 5.75 30.96 -36.04
N ILE A 23 5.18 32.15 -35.91
CA ILE A 23 4.95 32.78 -34.60
C ILE A 23 3.98 31.95 -33.76
N GLY A 24 2.88 31.48 -34.35
CA GLY A 24 1.92 30.61 -33.66
C GLY A 24 2.55 29.30 -33.17
N ALA A 25 3.32 28.64 -34.04
CA ALA A 25 4.03 27.41 -33.70
C ALA A 25 5.10 27.65 -32.61
N ALA A 26 5.81 28.78 -32.64
CA ALA A 26 6.79 29.13 -31.62
C ALA A 26 6.12 29.34 -30.24
N ILE A 27 4.98 30.04 -30.18
CA ILE A 27 4.25 30.24 -28.93
C ILE A 27 3.78 28.90 -28.35
N VAL A 28 3.14 28.06 -29.16
CA VAL A 28 2.69 26.74 -28.71
C VAL A 28 3.87 25.87 -28.28
N GLY A 29 4.98 25.90 -29.04
CA GLY A 29 6.21 25.20 -28.70
C GLY A 29 6.74 25.62 -27.34
N THR A 30 6.86 26.93 -27.09
CA THR A 30 7.32 27.44 -25.78
C THR A 30 6.40 27.00 -24.65
N PHE A 31 5.08 27.03 -24.85
CA PHE A 31 4.11 26.63 -23.83
C PHE A 31 4.22 25.15 -23.45
N VAL A 32 4.42 24.26 -24.44
CA VAL A 32 4.64 22.83 -24.19
C VAL A 32 5.97 22.59 -23.49
N THR A 33 7.04 23.28 -23.92
CA THR A 33 8.38 23.11 -23.32
C THR A 33 8.56 23.82 -21.97
N SER A 34 7.70 24.79 -21.64
CA SER A 34 7.76 25.53 -20.37
C SER A 34 7.14 24.78 -19.20
N GLN A 35 6.51 23.63 -19.45
CA GLN A 35 6.04 22.79 -18.37
C GLN A 35 7.27 22.30 -17.59
N PRO A 36 7.32 22.52 -16.26
CA PRO A 36 8.41 21.99 -15.45
C PRO A 36 8.47 20.47 -15.68
N LEU A 37 9.69 19.94 -15.81
CA LEU A 37 9.87 18.50 -15.92
C LEU A 37 9.15 17.83 -14.73
N PRO A 38 8.43 16.72 -14.95
CA PRO A 38 7.84 15.96 -13.85
C PRO A 38 8.92 15.71 -12.80
N GLU A 39 8.74 16.28 -11.62
CA GLU A 39 9.71 16.10 -10.56
C GLU A 39 9.57 14.68 -10.04
N LYS A 40 10.70 13.98 -9.94
CA LYS A 40 10.69 12.60 -9.48
C LYS A 40 10.21 12.59 -8.02
N ILE A 41 9.00 12.09 -7.80
CA ILE A 41 8.44 11.91 -6.47
C ILE A 41 9.23 10.78 -5.79
N PRO A 42 9.88 11.04 -4.65
CA PRO A 42 10.69 10.02 -3.99
C PRO A 42 9.81 8.90 -3.43
N LYS A 43 10.22 7.65 -3.68
CA LYS A 43 9.53 6.46 -3.15
C LYS A 43 10.08 6.16 -1.75
N VAL A 44 9.31 6.45 -0.70
CA VAL A 44 9.71 6.20 0.70
C VAL A 44 8.73 5.28 1.40
N GLN A 45 9.27 4.31 2.12
CA GLN A 45 8.53 3.40 2.96
C GLN A 45 8.86 3.69 4.42
N PHE A 46 7.84 3.91 5.24
CA PHE A 46 8.01 4.13 6.67
C PHE A 46 6.89 3.50 7.48
N SER A 47 7.19 3.03 8.68
CA SER A 47 6.21 2.56 9.65
C SER A 47 5.85 3.67 10.64
N VAL A 48 4.67 3.55 11.25
CA VAL A 48 4.20 4.49 12.28
C VAL A 48 3.85 3.68 13.51
N LYS A 49 4.40 4.06 14.66
CA LYS A 49 4.19 3.41 15.96
C LYS A 49 3.71 4.44 16.96
N ASP A 50 2.69 4.08 17.72
CA ASP A 50 2.22 4.86 18.85
C ASP A 50 2.85 4.31 20.13
N VAL A 51 3.52 5.17 20.89
CA VAL A 51 4.31 4.79 22.07
C VAL A 51 3.72 5.47 23.30
N ASP A 52 3.19 4.64 24.19
CA ASP A 52 2.81 5.03 25.55
C ASP A 52 4.07 5.02 26.43
N THR A 53 4.51 6.21 26.84
CA THR A 53 5.72 6.37 27.67
C THR A 53 5.40 6.33 29.16
N ASN A 54 4.14 6.54 29.54
CA ASN A 54 3.69 6.70 30.92
C ASN A 54 2.90 5.48 31.45
N GLY A 55 2.56 4.53 30.60
CA GLY A 55 1.87 3.29 30.92
C GLY A 55 0.37 3.47 31.24
N ASP A 56 -0.24 4.56 30.79
CA ASP A 56 -1.65 4.87 31.04
C ASP A 56 -2.60 4.37 29.94
N GLY A 57 -2.05 3.71 28.92
CA GLY A 57 -2.78 3.19 27.76
C GLY A 57 -3.08 4.25 26.69
N ILE A 58 -2.54 5.46 26.82
CA ILE A 58 -2.66 6.56 25.86
C ILE A 58 -1.29 6.79 25.23
N GLY A 59 -1.24 6.86 23.91
CA GLY A 59 -0.04 7.22 23.18
C GLY A 59 0.44 8.64 23.50
N ASP A 60 1.66 8.77 24.04
CA ASP A 60 2.30 10.05 24.33
C ASP A 60 3.16 10.54 23.16
N GLU A 61 3.76 9.59 22.44
CA GLU A 61 4.72 9.81 21.37
C GLU A 61 4.38 9.01 20.12
N LEU A 62 4.47 9.65 18.97
CA LEU A 62 4.31 9.03 17.67
C LEU A 62 5.68 8.87 17.01
N VAL A 63 6.05 7.64 16.64
CA VAL A 63 7.35 7.32 16.06
C VAL A 63 7.19 6.87 14.61
N LEU A 64 7.84 7.57 13.68
CA LEU A 64 7.91 7.23 12.27
C LEU A 64 9.28 6.62 11.97
N GLU A 65 9.35 5.38 11.51
CA GLU A 65 10.61 4.68 11.23
C GLU A 65 10.76 4.44 9.73
N HIS A 66 11.92 4.78 9.14
CA HIS A 66 12.19 4.58 7.71
C HIS A 66 12.54 3.11 7.45
N GLU A 67 11.67 2.42 6.72
CA GLU A 67 11.76 0.97 6.45
C GLU A 67 12.42 0.68 5.09
N GLY A 68 12.50 1.67 4.20
CA GLY A 68 13.09 1.47 2.88
C GLY A 68 12.75 2.54 1.84
N GLY A 69 13.32 2.38 0.65
CA GLY A 69 13.19 3.34 -0.45
C GLY A 69 14.26 4.45 -0.41
N GLU A 70 13.91 5.63 -0.90
CA GLU A 70 14.80 6.78 -1.03
C GLU A 70 14.94 7.58 0.28
N SER A 71 16.10 8.20 0.50
CA SER A 71 16.31 9.07 1.66
C SER A 71 15.77 10.47 1.39
N LEU A 72 15.13 11.10 2.38
CA LEU A 72 14.53 12.42 2.25
C LEU A 72 15.31 13.47 3.02
N LYS A 73 15.56 14.62 2.41
CA LYS A 73 16.13 15.76 3.15
C LYS A 73 15.09 16.31 4.11
N LYS A 74 15.52 16.73 5.30
CA LYS A 74 14.67 17.35 6.32
C LYS A 74 13.83 18.53 5.80
N SER A 75 14.37 19.30 4.86
CA SER A 75 13.67 20.44 4.23
C SER A 75 12.64 20.03 3.17
N ALA A 76 12.71 18.79 2.69
CA ALA A 76 11.96 18.33 1.53
C ALA A 76 10.61 17.71 1.87
N PHE A 77 10.32 17.52 3.16
CA PHE A 77 9.06 16.95 3.60
C PHE A 77 8.47 17.66 4.82
N ARG A 78 7.20 17.37 5.05
CA ARG A 78 6.39 17.76 6.20
C ARG A 78 5.64 16.53 6.70
N VAL A 79 5.45 16.43 8.01
CA VAL A 79 4.61 15.38 8.60
C VAL A 79 3.26 15.97 8.93
N ARG A 80 2.19 15.36 8.44
CA ARG A 80 0.82 15.74 8.76
C ARG A 80 0.29 14.78 9.81
N VAL A 81 -0.19 15.29 10.94
CA VAL A 81 -0.85 14.51 11.98
C VAL A 81 -2.26 15.09 12.11
N GLY A 82 -3.26 14.34 11.67
CA GLY A 82 -4.64 14.79 11.55
C GLY A 82 -4.79 16.05 10.69
N SER A 83 -5.20 17.14 11.33
CA SER A 83 -5.30 18.47 10.71
C SER A 83 -4.03 19.31 10.79
N THR A 84 -3.06 18.88 11.59
CA THR A 84 -1.85 19.64 11.88
C THR A 84 -0.75 19.28 10.89
N LEU A 85 -0.11 20.28 10.29
CA LEU A 85 1.08 20.09 9.46
C LEU A 85 2.32 20.53 10.25
N LEU A 86 3.21 19.58 10.49
CA LEU A 86 4.40 19.74 11.31
C LEU A 86 5.64 19.81 10.42
N THR A 87 6.50 20.79 10.72
CA THR A 87 7.82 20.89 10.11
C THR A 87 8.82 20.11 10.94
N PRO A 88 9.67 19.29 10.31
CA PRO A 88 10.86 18.76 10.95
C PRO A 88 11.67 19.83 11.70
N GLY A 89 11.67 19.79 13.04
CA GLY A 89 12.36 20.74 13.91
C GLY A 89 11.49 21.82 14.59
N ASP A 90 10.16 21.77 14.42
CA ASP A 90 9.24 22.63 15.20
C ASP A 90 9.23 22.25 16.70
N PRO A 91 8.94 23.18 17.62
CA PRO A 91 8.88 22.88 19.06
C PRO A 91 7.77 21.89 19.46
N ASN A 92 6.70 21.81 18.66
CA ASN A 92 5.61 20.84 18.80
C ASN A 92 5.84 19.56 17.96
N CYS A 93 6.99 19.46 17.28
CA CYS A 93 7.44 18.32 16.50
C CYS A 93 8.94 18.16 16.72
N THR A 94 9.29 17.72 17.93
CA THR A 94 10.69 17.51 18.28
C THR A 94 11.17 16.22 17.63
N ILE A 95 11.66 16.33 16.39
CA ILE A 95 12.42 15.26 15.74
C ILE A 95 13.68 15.01 16.58
N ARG A 96 13.58 14.03 17.47
CA ARG A 96 14.61 13.71 18.46
C ARG A 96 15.62 12.69 17.97
N ASP A 97 15.37 12.07 16.84
CA ASP A 97 16.24 11.07 16.27
C ASP A 97 15.99 10.98 14.77
N GLY A 98 16.84 10.25 14.06
CA GLY A 98 16.53 9.85 12.68
C GLY A 98 16.69 10.92 11.62
N ILE A 99 17.48 11.95 11.88
CA ILE A 99 18.01 12.79 10.83
C ILE A 99 19.52 12.71 10.95
N ASP A 100 20.18 12.20 9.91
CA ASP A 100 21.64 12.05 9.86
C ASP A 100 22.37 13.40 9.98
N GLU A 101 23.69 13.36 10.13
CA GLU A 101 24.55 14.56 10.18
C GLU A 101 24.43 15.44 8.91
N VAL A 102 23.90 14.88 7.82
CA VAL A 102 23.69 15.52 6.51
C VAL A 102 22.24 16.03 6.34
N ASN A 103 21.45 16.06 7.42
CA ASN A 103 20.04 16.46 7.44
C ASN A 103 19.12 15.60 6.54
N ARG A 104 19.33 14.28 6.51
CA ARG A 104 18.51 13.32 5.76
C ARG A 104 17.88 12.29 6.68
N TRP A 105 16.66 11.91 6.34
CA TRP A 105 15.95 10.77 6.88
C TRP A 105 16.18 9.58 5.96
N SER A 106 16.86 8.55 6.46
CA SER A 106 17.31 7.37 5.71
C SER A 106 16.92 6.07 6.40
N MET A 107 17.13 4.92 5.76
CA MET A 107 16.69 3.63 6.31
C MET A 107 17.22 3.37 7.72
N GLY A 108 16.33 2.98 8.64
CA GLY A 108 16.63 2.75 10.06
C GLY A 108 16.54 4.00 10.94
N ASP A 109 16.40 5.18 10.34
CA ASP A 109 16.20 6.42 11.08
C ASP A 109 14.75 6.55 11.57
N ARG A 110 14.58 7.08 12.79
CA ARG A 110 13.27 7.26 13.43
C ARG A 110 12.96 8.72 13.75
N ILE A 111 11.84 9.25 13.27
CA ILE A 111 11.33 10.57 13.64
C ILE A 111 10.35 10.42 14.79
N ILE A 112 10.59 11.13 15.89
CA ILE A 112 9.72 11.13 17.08
C ILE A 112 8.90 12.41 17.09
N ILE A 113 7.59 12.30 17.36
CA ILE A 113 6.66 13.42 17.43
C ILE A 113 6.00 13.37 18.81
N THR A 114 6.23 14.42 19.59
CA THR A 114 5.77 14.55 20.98
C THR A 114 4.57 15.50 21.08
N GLY A 115 3.62 15.23 21.97
CA GLY A 115 2.53 16.16 22.27
C GLY A 115 1.37 16.10 21.27
N GLN A 116 1.22 14.98 20.57
CA GLN A 116 0.03 14.62 19.81
C GLN A 116 -0.59 13.38 20.49
N PRO A 117 -1.48 13.55 21.49
CA PRO A 117 -2.04 12.42 22.22
C PRO A 117 -3.07 11.66 21.36
N GLY A 118 -2.81 10.38 21.13
CA GLY A 118 -3.79 9.44 20.57
C GLY A 118 -3.86 9.33 19.04
N MET A 119 -4.86 8.55 18.61
CA MET A 119 -5.06 8.01 17.25
C MET A 119 -5.40 9.08 16.19
N GLU A 120 -4.38 9.68 15.59
CA GLU A 120 -4.56 10.56 14.44
C GLU A 120 -3.97 9.96 13.15
N SER A 121 -4.52 10.38 12.00
CA SER A 121 -3.99 9.99 10.70
C SER A 121 -2.64 10.67 10.46
N VAL A 122 -1.62 9.88 10.08
CA VAL A 122 -0.25 10.36 9.91
C VAL A 122 0.13 10.29 8.45
N GLY A 123 0.36 11.44 7.83
CA GLY A 123 0.77 11.58 6.44
C GLY A 123 2.17 12.14 6.30
N LEU A 124 2.93 11.67 5.31
CA LEU A 124 4.18 12.27 4.90
C LEU A 124 3.97 13.04 3.61
N VAL A 125 4.18 14.35 3.64
CA VAL A 125 3.98 15.24 2.50
C VAL A 125 5.34 15.68 1.98
N TYR A 126 5.68 15.31 0.75
CA TYR A 126 6.83 15.84 0.02
C TYR A 126 6.50 17.25 -0.48
N THR A 127 7.39 18.20 -0.25
CA THR A 127 7.16 19.62 -0.52
C THR A 127 8.15 20.24 -1.49
N GLU A 128 9.11 19.46 -2.01
CA GLU A 128 9.92 19.93 -3.14
C GLU A 128 9.12 19.78 -4.44
N GLY A 129 9.18 20.84 -5.27
CA GLY A 129 8.53 20.94 -6.57
C GLY A 129 7.36 21.89 -6.70
N SER A 130 6.62 21.77 -7.80
CA SER A 130 5.51 22.68 -8.15
C SER A 130 4.22 22.43 -7.37
N GLY A 131 4.20 21.43 -6.49
CA GLY A 131 3.07 21.10 -5.62
C GLY A 131 3.46 20.09 -4.54
N GLY A 132 2.86 20.22 -3.35
CA GLY A 132 3.07 19.25 -2.27
C GLY A 132 2.36 17.93 -2.59
N THR A 133 3.09 16.82 -2.51
CA THR A 133 2.55 15.47 -2.79
C THR A 133 2.53 14.64 -1.52
N LEU A 134 1.41 13.99 -1.23
CA LEU A 134 1.33 13.02 -0.14
C LEU A 134 2.02 11.72 -0.58
N LEU A 135 3.16 11.40 0.05
CA LEU A 135 3.92 10.19 -0.25
C LEU A 135 3.25 8.94 0.34
N ARG A 136 2.74 9.06 1.57
CA ARG A 136 2.02 7.99 2.26
C ARG A 136 1.16 8.58 3.38
N SER A 137 0.07 7.91 3.70
CA SER A 137 -0.71 8.14 4.92
C SER A 137 -0.92 6.81 5.64
N VAL A 138 -0.84 6.82 6.96
CA VAL A 138 -1.05 5.67 7.84
C VAL A 138 -2.09 6.07 8.88
N TYR A 139 -3.09 5.21 9.12
CA TYR A 139 -4.02 5.35 10.23
C TYR A 139 -3.48 4.57 11.43
N SER A 140 -3.38 5.19 12.61
CA SER A 140 -2.97 4.55 13.87
C SER A 140 -4.20 4.41 14.77
N PRO A 141 -4.52 3.22 15.32
CA PRO A 141 -3.63 2.35 16.11
C PRO A 141 -3.59 0.88 15.64
N GLY A 142 -2.42 0.22 15.74
CA GLY A 142 -2.29 -1.24 15.67
C GLY A 142 -1.51 -1.86 14.50
N GLY A 143 -1.20 -1.10 13.44
CA GLY A 143 -0.42 -1.56 12.28
C GLY A 143 -1.17 -2.59 11.40
N PHE A 144 -0.88 -2.80 10.11
CA PHE A 144 -0.13 -2.08 9.08
C PHE A 144 -1.08 -2.00 7.88
N ASP A 145 -1.11 -0.87 7.17
CA ASP A 145 -1.66 -0.85 5.81
C ASP A 145 -0.50 -0.66 4.82
N TYR A 146 -0.15 -1.74 4.13
CA TYR A 146 0.78 -1.70 3.00
C TYR A 146 0.04 -1.07 1.82
N VAL A 147 -0.01 0.25 1.78
CA VAL A 147 -0.26 0.94 0.52
C VAL A 147 1.04 0.85 -0.27
N PHE A 148 1.11 -0.09 -1.20
CA PHE A 148 2.14 -0.04 -2.23
C PHE A 148 2.08 1.36 -2.86
N PRO A 149 3.21 2.10 -2.97
CA PRO A 149 3.21 3.28 -3.81
C PRO A 149 2.64 2.84 -5.17
N ALA A 150 1.69 3.62 -5.69
CA ALA A 150 1.11 3.31 -6.99
C ALA A 150 2.26 3.00 -7.96
N PRO A 151 2.24 1.86 -8.67
CA PRO A 151 3.30 1.50 -9.57
C PRO A 151 3.53 2.68 -10.51
N ASP A 152 4.79 3.09 -10.61
CA ASP A 152 5.18 4.18 -11.48
C ASP A 152 4.76 3.79 -12.90
N PRO A 153 3.95 4.60 -13.60
CA PRO A 153 3.46 4.25 -14.94
C PRO A 153 4.60 4.06 -15.94
N ASP A 154 5.81 4.55 -15.64
CA ASP A 154 7.01 4.43 -16.47
C ASP A 154 7.98 3.32 -15.98
N GLU A 155 7.69 2.64 -14.87
CA GLU A 155 8.50 1.52 -14.39
C GLU A 155 8.18 0.26 -15.22
N VAL A 156 9.16 -0.18 -16.02
CA VAL A 156 9.10 -1.46 -16.73
C VAL A 156 9.15 -2.57 -15.68
N VAL A 157 7.99 -3.13 -15.35
CA VAL A 157 7.89 -4.33 -14.52
C VAL A 157 8.51 -5.47 -15.31
N ASP A 158 9.74 -5.84 -14.96
CA ASP A 158 10.42 -7.00 -15.54
C ASP A 158 9.83 -8.26 -14.89
N VAL A 159 8.69 -8.70 -15.43
CA VAL A 159 8.00 -9.92 -14.99
C VAL A 159 8.84 -11.12 -15.46
N PRO A 160 9.43 -11.93 -14.54
CA PRO A 160 10.17 -13.11 -14.96
C PRO A 160 9.23 -14.10 -15.65
N ALA A 161 9.49 -14.40 -16.91
CA ALA A 161 8.78 -15.44 -17.65
C ALA A 161 9.13 -16.84 -17.10
N PRO A 162 8.23 -17.84 -17.19
CA PRO A 162 6.94 -17.85 -17.89
C PRO A 162 5.73 -18.04 -16.96
N TYR A 163 4.73 -17.15 -17.06
CA TYR A 163 3.39 -17.43 -16.54
C TYR A 163 2.58 -18.27 -17.55
N PRO A 164 1.73 -19.20 -17.08
CA PRO A 164 0.83 -19.94 -17.95
C PRO A 164 -0.19 -18.99 -18.62
N THR A 165 -0.49 -19.27 -19.88
CA THR A 165 -1.40 -18.48 -20.70
C THR A 165 -2.80 -18.42 -20.07
N ALA A 166 -3.35 -17.21 -19.95
CA ALA A 166 -4.67 -16.96 -19.39
C ALA A 166 -5.77 -17.80 -20.08
N GLY A 167 -6.54 -18.54 -19.28
CA GLY A 167 -7.77 -19.20 -19.70
C GLY A 167 -8.94 -18.20 -19.85
N PRO A 168 -10.04 -18.60 -20.50
CA PRO A 168 -11.09 -17.68 -20.97
C PRO A 168 -12.07 -17.15 -19.91
N PHE A 169 -11.81 -17.33 -18.61
CA PHE A 169 -12.65 -16.75 -17.56
C PHE A 169 -11.77 -16.06 -16.50
N GLY A 170 -12.14 -14.83 -16.17
CA GLY A 170 -11.39 -13.90 -15.33
C GLY A 170 -11.48 -14.24 -13.84
N ASP A 171 -10.81 -15.30 -13.44
CA ASP A 171 -10.49 -15.54 -12.04
C ASP A 171 -9.23 -14.75 -11.71
N LEU A 172 -9.40 -13.63 -11.00
CA LEU A 172 -8.29 -12.94 -10.34
C LEU A 172 -7.85 -13.79 -9.13
N ALA A 173 -7.19 -14.91 -9.41
CA ALA A 173 -6.47 -15.66 -8.39
C ALA A 173 -5.29 -14.79 -7.92
N TRP A 174 -5.46 -14.13 -6.78
CA TRP A 174 -4.37 -13.46 -6.09
C TRP A 174 -3.37 -14.52 -5.63
N GLN A 175 -2.35 -14.79 -6.44
CA GLN A 175 -1.18 -15.52 -5.97
C GLN A 175 -0.38 -14.60 -5.05
N PHE A 176 -0.29 -14.96 -3.77
CA PHE A 176 0.66 -14.32 -2.87
C PHE A 176 2.06 -14.40 -3.50
N PRO A 177 2.82 -13.29 -3.55
CA PRO A 177 4.19 -13.34 -4.03
C PRO A 177 4.96 -14.37 -3.20
N SER A 178 5.66 -15.29 -3.86
CA SER A 178 6.59 -16.20 -3.20
C SER A 178 7.76 -15.35 -2.66
N THR A 179 7.59 -14.83 -1.45
CA THR A 179 8.64 -14.08 -0.77
C THR A 179 9.71 -15.07 -0.33
N GLY A 180 10.94 -14.85 -0.80
CA GLY A 180 12.12 -15.65 -0.44
C GLY A 180 12.61 -15.42 0.99
N ASP A 181 12.05 -14.43 1.69
CA ASP A 181 12.31 -14.16 3.10
C ASP A 181 11.11 -14.54 3.98
N PRO A 182 11.34 -15.15 5.16
CA PRO A 182 10.27 -15.57 6.04
C PRO A 182 9.44 -14.36 6.47
N GLN A 183 8.15 -14.40 6.14
CA GLN A 183 7.15 -13.46 6.65
C GLN A 183 7.27 -13.35 8.18
N PRO A 184 7.08 -12.16 8.78
CA PRO A 184 7.10 -12.00 10.23
C PRO A 184 5.99 -12.88 10.84
N THR A 185 6.40 -13.97 11.49
CA THR A 185 5.48 -14.83 12.23
C THR A 185 5.20 -14.18 13.58
N PHE A 186 4.00 -13.63 13.76
CA PHE A 186 3.53 -13.28 15.09
C PHE A 186 3.44 -14.57 15.90
N ALA A 187 4.13 -14.63 17.04
CA ALA A 187 4.03 -15.79 17.90
C ALA A 187 2.62 -15.81 18.52
N PRO A 188 1.83 -16.88 18.35
CA PRO A 188 0.51 -16.99 18.97
C PRO A 188 0.65 -16.91 20.49
N ILE A 189 -0.33 -16.29 21.16
CA ILE A 189 -0.37 -16.17 22.62
C ILE A 189 -0.41 -17.55 23.26
N ASP A 190 -1.18 -18.47 22.67
CA ASP A 190 -1.24 -19.87 23.12
C ASP A 190 -0.82 -20.82 21.99
N LYS A 191 0.41 -21.36 22.09
CA LYS A 191 0.95 -22.32 21.12
C LYS A 191 0.28 -23.70 21.20
N ASN A 192 -0.46 -23.98 22.27
CA ASN A 192 -1.10 -25.26 22.51
C ASN A 192 -2.54 -25.29 22.00
N LEU A 193 -3.16 -24.13 21.79
CA LEU A 193 -4.50 -24.02 21.22
C LEU A 193 -4.38 -24.00 19.69
N ARG A 194 -4.59 -25.17 19.09
CA ARG A 194 -4.53 -25.37 17.64
C ARG A 194 -5.90 -25.81 17.13
N VAL A 195 -6.49 -24.99 16.28
CA VAL A 195 -7.75 -25.27 15.61
C VAL A 195 -7.45 -25.60 14.16
N PHE A 196 -8.10 -26.62 13.63
CA PHE A 196 -7.89 -27.08 12.25
C PHE A 196 -9.16 -26.86 11.44
N VAL A 197 -9.00 -26.38 10.20
CA VAL A 197 -10.11 -26.21 9.26
C VAL A 197 -9.83 -27.06 8.02
N ALA A 198 -10.75 -27.99 7.73
CA ALA A 198 -10.68 -28.86 6.57
C ALA A 198 -11.46 -28.25 5.39
N ALA A 199 -10.82 -28.20 4.23
CA ALA A 199 -11.44 -27.77 2.98
C ALA A 199 -12.49 -28.78 2.50
N THR A 200 -13.51 -28.27 1.83
CA THR A 200 -14.64 -29.04 1.29
C THR A 200 -14.21 -30.13 0.30
N ASP A 201 -13.10 -29.91 -0.42
CA ASP A 201 -12.57 -30.82 -1.44
C ASP A 201 -11.50 -31.79 -0.92
N HIS A 202 -11.21 -31.81 0.39
CA HIS A 202 -10.14 -32.63 0.91
C HIS A 202 -10.45 -33.38 2.22
N THR A 203 -10.32 -34.71 2.17
CA THR A 203 -10.37 -35.57 3.36
C THR A 203 -8.95 -35.85 3.84
N MET A 204 -8.43 -35.04 4.77
CA MET A 204 -7.16 -35.34 5.44
C MET A 204 -7.33 -35.91 6.84
N ALA A 205 -6.32 -36.67 7.27
CA ALA A 205 -6.22 -37.15 8.64
C ALA A 205 -5.92 -35.98 9.58
N VAL A 206 -6.82 -35.73 10.53
CA VAL A 206 -6.67 -34.69 11.55
C VAL A 206 -5.34 -34.88 12.29
N PRO A 207 -4.48 -33.85 12.35
CA PRO A 207 -3.24 -33.94 13.11
C PRO A 207 -3.51 -34.23 14.59
N ALA A 208 -2.67 -35.06 15.22
CA ALA A 208 -2.90 -35.54 16.60
C ALA A 208 -2.89 -34.42 17.68
N ASN A 209 -2.47 -33.20 17.33
CA ASN A 209 -2.32 -32.05 18.24
C ASN A 209 -3.37 -30.96 18.03
N VAL A 210 -4.53 -31.30 17.47
CA VAL A 210 -5.62 -30.36 17.20
C VAL A 210 -6.65 -30.40 18.32
N THR A 211 -7.01 -29.23 18.85
CA THR A 211 -8.02 -29.07 19.90
C THR A 211 -9.44 -29.20 19.34
N LYS A 212 -9.69 -28.66 18.14
CA LYS A 212 -10.99 -28.69 17.48
C LYS A 212 -10.84 -28.66 15.96
N VAL A 213 -11.74 -29.37 15.27
CA VAL A 213 -11.78 -29.43 13.80
C VAL A 213 -13.07 -28.80 13.31
N PHE A 214 -12.94 -27.95 12.31
CA PHE A 214 -14.03 -27.39 11.52
C PHE A 214 -13.94 -27.98 10.10
N ASP A 215 -15.07 -28.37 9.53
CA ASP A 215 -15.13 -29.02 8.22
C ASP A 215 -16.11 -28.24 7.35
N CYS A 216 -15.58 -27.60 6.32
CA CYS A 216 -16.32 -26.73 5.40
C CYS A 216 -17.29 -27.49 4.49
N GLY A 217 -17.18 -28.83 4.41
CA GLY A 217 -18.01 -29.64 3.52
C GLY A 217 -19.33 -30.17 4.11
N ILE A 218 -19.62 -29.92 5.39
CA ILE A 218 -20.74 -30.60 6.09
C ILE A 218 -22.10 -29.92 5.87
N ASP A 219 -22.15 -28.61 5.74
CA ASP A 219 -23.39 -27.84 5.66
C ASP A 219 -23.85 -27.54 4.22
N GLY A 220 -22.95 -27.65 3.25
CA GLY A 220 -23.27 -27.60 1.81
C GLY A 220 -23.78 -26.24 1.35
N ASP A 221 -23.52 -25.18 2.11
CA ASP A 221 -23.93 -23.81 1.77
C ASP A 221 -22.93 -23.10 0.85
N GLY A 222 -21.73 -23.66 0.71
CA GLY A 222 -20.67 -23.17 -0.17
C GLY A 222 -19.98 -21.90 0.34
N ASP A 223 -20.12 -21.58 1.63
CA ASP A 223 -19.48 -20.43 2.28
C ASP A 223 -18.51 -20.86 3.39
N ASP A 224 -17.41 -21.50 2.98
CA ASP A 224 -16.33 -22.02 3.82
C ASP A 224 -15.70 -20.95 4.75
N LEU A 225 -15.95 -19.65 4.48
CA LEU A 225 -15.48 -18.55 5.31
C LEU A 225 -16.09 -18.58 6.71
N ARG A 226 -17.32 -19.08 6.86
CA ARG A 226 -18.01 -19.10 8.15
C ARG A 226 -17.27 -20.02 9.14
N GLU A 227 -16.81 -21.17 8.67
CA GLU A 227 -16.09 -22.16 9.45
C GLU A 227 -14.71 -21.64 9.83
N ILE A 228 -14.07 -20.89 8.94
CA ILE A 228 -12.82 -20.19 9.25
C ILE A 228 -13.04 -19.14 10.33
N ILE A 229 -14.13 -18.36 10.27
CA ILE A 229 -14.46 -17.34 11.28
C ILE A 229 -14.75 -18.00 12.64
N ASP A 230 -15.52 -19.08 12.65
CA ASP A 230 -15.82 -19.83 13.87
C ASP A 230 -14.54 -20.47 14.45
N ALA A 231 -13.63 -20.94 13.59
CA ALA A 231 -12.32 -21.45 13.99
C ALA A 231 -11.42 -20.36 14.61
N ILE A 232 -11.43 -19.15 14.05
CA ILE A 232 -10.71 -17.98 14.60
C ILE A 232 -11.30 -17.59 15.96
N ALA A 233 -12.62 -17.57 16.09
CA ALA A 233 -13.30 -17.26 17.35
C ALA A 233 -12.99 -18.30 18.43
N GLU A 234 -12.87 -19.58 18.05
CA GLU A 234 -12.48 -20.66 18.96
C GLU A 234 -11.00 -20.58 19.34
N ALA A 235 -10.12 -20.20 18.42
CA ALA A 235 -8.68 -20.19 18.65
C ALA A 235 -8.25 -19.13 19.67
N GLN A 236 -9.03 -18.07 19.92
CA GLN A 236 -8.80 -17.07 20.99
C GLN A 236 -7.33 -16.61 21.16
N GLY A 237 -6.58 -16.41 20.08
CA GLY A 237 -5.15 -16.03 20.12
C GLY A 237 -4.17 -17.20 19.95
N GLY A 238 -4.67 -18.38 19.56
CA GLY A 238 -3.92 -19.56 19.18
C GLY A 238 -3.63 -19.63 17.67
N VAL A 239 -3.47 -20.84 17.16
CA VAL A 239 -3.20 -21.11 15.73
C VAL A 239 -4.42 -21.72 15.07
N VAL A 240 -4.86 -21.11 13.97
CA VAL A 240 -5.81 -21.71 13.03
C VAL A 240 -5.03 -22.23 11.84
N GLU A 241 -5.10 -23.53 11.61
CA GLU A 241 -4.40 -24.23 10.54
C GLU A 241 -5.42 -24.66 9.47
N LEU A 242 -5.29 -24.09 8.28
CA LEU A 242 -6.08 -24.45 7.11
C LEU A 242 -5.44 -25.66 6.44
N SER A 243 -6.26 -26.63 6.06
CA SER A 243 -5.81 -27.81 5.32
C SER A 243 -5.37 -27.44 3.89
N ASP A 244 -4.80 -28.44 3.20
CA ASP A 244 -4.75 -28.44 1.74
C ASP A 244 -6.19 -28.40 1.19
N GLY A 245 -6.39 -27.67 0.10
CA GLY A 245 -7.68 -27.52 -0.57
C GLY A 245 -8.09 -26.08 -0.84
N ASN A 246 -9.29 -25.95 -1.40
CA ASN A 246 -9.88 -24.68 -1.78
C ASN A 246 -10.93 -24.26 -0.75
N PHE A 247 -10.76 -23.06 -0.21
CA PHE A 247 -11.71 -22.40 0.69
C PHE A 247 -12.39 -21.29 -0.10
N ARG A 248 -13.71 -21.42 -0.30
CA ARG A 248 -14.53 -20.48 -1.05
C ARG A 248 -15.53 -19.83 -0.12
N GLY A 249 -15.72 -18.53 -0.27
CA GLY A 249 -16.84 -17.89 0.40
C GLY A 249 -16.98 -16.41 0.12
N SER A 250 -17.89 -15.77 0.84
CA SER A 250 -18.34 -14.43 0.51
C SER A 250 -18.38 -13.53 1.75
N GLY A 251 -17.36 -12.69 1.91
CA GLY A 251 -17.27 -11.80 3.06
C GLY A 251 -15.85 -11.33 3.37
N GLN A 252 -15.61 -10.99 4.63
CA GLN A 252 -14.32 -10.56 5.14
C GLN A 252 -13.88 -11.51 6.25
N ILE A 253 -12.61 -11.92 6.23
CA ILE A 253 -11.97 -12.61 7.35
C ILE A 253 -11.40 -11.53 8.27
N THR A 254 -11.95 -11.42 9.47
CA THR A 254 -11.45 -10.50 10.50
C THR A 254 -10.74 -11.30 11.57
N LEU A 255 -9.43 -11.14 11.68
CA LEU A 255 -8.67 -11.62 12.84
C LEU A 255 -8.96 -10.65 13.99
N GLY A 256 -9.64 -11.12 15.03
CA GLY A 256 -9.97 -10.29 16.20
C GLY A 256 -8.74 -9.80 16.96
N ALA A 257 -8.95 -9.00 18.02
CA ALA A 257 -7.87 -8.45 18.86
C ALA A 257 -7.04 -9.51 19.62
N SER A 258 -7.50 -10.76 19.61
CA SER A 258 -6.76 -11.92 20.09
C SER A 258 -5.75 -12.34 19.02
N ASN A 259 -4.44 -12.21 19.28
CA ASN A 259 -3.29 -12.51 18.42
C ASN A 259 -3.31 -13.92 17.76
N THR A 260 -4.28 -14.15 16.90
CA THR A 260 -4.59 -15.45 16.30
C THR A 260 -3.78 -15.55 15.02
N THR A 261 -3.06 -16.65 14.87
CA THR A 261 -2.25 -16.89 13.68
C THR A 261 -3.01 -17.80 12.73
N LEU A 262 -3.27 -17.33 11.52
CA LEU A 262 -3.84 -18.15 10.44
C LEU A 262 -2.70 -18.70 9.57
N ILE A 263 -2.63 -20.02 9.40
CA ILE A 263 -1.57 -20.71 8.66
C ILE A 263 -2.18 -21.65 7.63
N GLY A 264 -1.74 -21.60 6.39
CA GLY A 264 -2.02 -22.62 5.37
C GLY A 264 -0.85 -23.60 5.20
N GLN A 265 -1.10 -24.73 4.52
CA GLN A 265 -0.06 -25.75 4.23
C GLN A 265 0.94 -25.32 3.15
N GLY A 266 0.75 -24.14 2.57
CA GLY A 266 1.59 -23.58 1.51
C GLY A 266 0.74 -23.02 0.36
N SER A 267 1.32 -22.15 -0.45
CA SER A 267 0.61 -21.45 -1.54
C SER A 267 0.16 -22.35 -2.70
N LEU A 268 0.69 -23.57 -2.80
CA LEU A 268 0.31 -24.58 -3.79
C LEU A 268 -0.72 -25.58 -3.26
N SER A 269 -1.01 -25.53 -1.97
CA SER A 269 -1.91 -26.47 -1.28
C SER A 269 -3.16 -25.75 -0.77
N THR A 270 -2.99 -24.63 -0.08
CA THR A 270 -4.12 -23.89 0.47
C THR A 270 -4.45 -22.70 -0.42
N THR A 271 -5.67 -22.69 -0.99
CA THR A 271 -6.19 -21.56 -1.79
C THR A 271 -7.40 -20.94 -1.10
N LEU A 272 -7.40 -19.61 -0.94
CA LEU A 272 -8.53 -18.84 -0.42
C LEU A 272 -9.14 -18.00 -1.55
N GLU A 273 -10.39 -18.29 -1.89
CA GLU A 273 -11.17 -17.59 -2.91
C GLU A 273 -12.30 -16.79 -2.23
N ILE A 274 -12.08 -15.47 -2.10
CA ILE A 274 -13.04 -14.58 -1.46
C ILE A 274 -13.79 -13.79 -2.54
N THR A 275 -15.09 -14.05 -2.67
CA THR A 275 -15.95 -13.26 -3.55
C THR A 275 -16.53 -12.08 -2.79
N SER A 276 -16.23 -10.85 -3.26
CA SER A 276 -16.91 -9.66 -2.75
C SER A 276 -18.41 -9.75 -3.04
N LYS A 277 -19.25 -9.74 -2.00
CA LYS A 277 -20.69 -9.49 -2.17
C LYS A 277 -20.81 -8.06 -2.68
N GLY A 278 -21.06 -7.89 -3.97
CA GLY A 278 -21.15 -6.62 -4.67
C GLY A 278 -22.08 -5.62 -3.96
N GLY A 279 -21.51 -4.85 -3.05
CA GLY A 279 -22.08 -3.63 -2.50
C GLY A 279 -21.82 -2.52 -3.50
N SER A 280 -22.86 -2.18 -4.25
CA SER A 280 -22.89 -1.00 -5.12
C SER A 280 -22.39 0.25 -4.40
N ASN A 281 -21.59 1.02 -5.13
CA ASN A 281 -21.13 2.39 -4.85
C ASN A 281 -19.98 2.49 -3.86
N TYR A 282 -18.76 2.76 -4.35
CA TYR A 282 -18.06 4.01 -4.05
C TYR A 282 -17.14 4.35 -5.24
N LEU A 283 -17.40 5.52 -5.84
CA LEU A 283 -16.47 6.34 -6.62
C LEU A 283 -15.55 7.10 -5.65
#